data_AF-A0AB40AFM3-F1
#
_entry.id   AF-A0AB40AFM3-F1
#
_cell.length_a   1.000
_cell.length_b   1.000
_cell.length_c   1.000
_cell.angle_alpha   90.00
_cell.angle_beta   90.00
_cell.angle_gamma   90.00
#
_symmetry.space_group_name_H-M   'P 1'
#
loop_
_entity.id
_entity.type
_entity.pdbx_description
1 polymer ?
#
loop_
_entity_poly.entity_id
_entity_poly.type
_entity_poly.pdbx_seq_one_letter_code
_entity_poly.pdbx_strand_id
1 'polypeptide(L)'
;MTQELVLESYMSGGASYILSRQALHRFMTKAYESEVICPQPKKMGIEDFYMGICLQNVGVHFVDSAQALDGDTKPKFMPLDLENYLMDANSTIPEWLRLMSFSQVETGLRCCSNYSVAFHYASRERMFLYEFLIYHLKVFSVNQISERSHSSRLSLTDLMRRFPLEDNSNIKDLLQMSEKPDNF
;
A
#
# COMPACT_ATOMS: atom_id res chain seq x y z
N MET A 1 21.64 -25.29 -8.31
CA MET A 1 21.51 -23.91 -8.83
C MET A 1 20.45 -23.26 -7.96
N THR A 2 20.87 -22.59 -6.89
CA THR A 2 19.97 -21.88 -5.98
C THR A 2 19.47 -20.65 -6.71
N GLN A 3 18.18 -20.60 -7.00
CA GLN A 3 17.54 -19.43 -7.58
C GLN A 3 17.58 -18.33 -6.52
N GLU A 4 18.47 -17.35 -6.69
CA GLU A 4 18.51 -16.17 -5.82
C GLU A 4 17.19 -15.42 -5.96
N LEU A 5 16.47 -15.33 -4.84
CA LEU A 5 15.19 -14.63 -4.73
C LEU A 5 15.46 -13.13 -4.71
N VAL A 6 15.20 -12.46 -5.83
CA VAL A 6 15.18 -11.00 -5.89
C VAL A 6 13.82 -10.55 -5.38
N LEU A 7 13.78 -9.91 -4.20
CA LEU A 7 12.57 -9.22 -3.76
C LEU A 7 12.56 -7.84 -4.41
N GLU A 8 11.63 -7.64 -5.34
CA GLU A 8 11.54 -6.41 -6.11
C GLU A 8 10.94 -5.28 -5.25
N SER A 9 9.82 -5.55 -4.58
CA SER A 9 9.23 -4.64 -3.59
C SER A 9 8.32 -5.42 -2.65
N TYR A 10 7.77 -4.77 -1.62
CA TYR A 10 6.69 -5.31 -0.81
C TYR A 10 5.76 -4.17 -0.35
N MET A 11 4.51 -4.51 -0.04
CA MET A 11 3.53 -3.55 0.48
C MET A 11 3.62 -3.51 2.00
N SER A 12 3.77 -2.32 2.60
CA SER A 12 3.77 -2.18 4.06
C SER A 12 2.44 -2.66 4.67
N GLY A 13 2.51 -3.51 5.69
CA GLY A 13 1.35 -4.10 6.35
C GLY A 13 0.61 -3.16 7.30
N GLY A 14 1.24 -2.08 7.77
CA GLY A 14 0.65 -1.19 8.79
C GLY A 14 -0.71 -0.62 8.33
N ALA A 15 -0.74 0.03 7.17
CA ALA A 15 -1.98 0.58 6.63
C ALA A 15 -2.87 -0.46 5.93
N SER A 16 -2.47 -1.74 5.93
CA SER A 16 -3.00 -2.85 5.14
C SER A 16 -2.64 -2.83 3.64
N TYR A 17 -2.85 -3.98 3.01
CA TYR A 17 -2.82 -4.20 1.57
C TYR A 17 -4.06 -5.02 1.16
N ILE A 18 -4.47 -4.93 -0.11
CA ILE A 18 -5.63 -5.67 -0.64
C ILE A 18 -5.16 -6.76 -1.58
N LEU A 19 -5.68 -7.97 -1.40
CA LEU A 19 -5.46 -9.09 -2.31
C LEU A 19 -6.69 -9.33 -3.19
N SER A 20 -6.47 -9.50 -4.49
CA SER A 20 -7.50 -10.03 -5.37
C SER A 20 -7.85 -11.47 -4.97
N ARG A 21 -9.05 -11.92 -5.33
CA ARG A 21 -9.47 -13.32 -5.09
C ARG A 21 -8.47 -14.33 -5.66
N GLN A 22 -7.90 -14.03 -6.83
CA GLN A 22 -6.91 -14.89 -7.47
C GLN A 22 -5.55 -14.87 -6.76
N ALA A 23 -5.13 -13.71 -6.24
CA ALA A 23 -3.90 -13.60 -5.47
C ALA A 23 -3.99 -14.42 -4.18
N LEU A 24 -5.07 -14.27 -3.41
CA LEU A 24 -5.31 -15.06 -2.20
C LEU A 24 -5.39 -16.56 -2.51
N HIS A 25 -6.09 -16.94 -3.58
CA HIS A 25 -6.18 -18.34 -3.99
C HIS A 25 -4.80 -18.93 -4.33
N ARG A 26 -3.96 -18.22 -5.10
CA ARG A 26 -2.59 -18.66 -5.41
C ARG A 26 -1.74 -18.76 -4.16
N PHE A 27 -1.80 -17.77 -3.27
CA PHE A 27 -1.10 -17.81 -1.99
C PHE A 27 -1.46 -19.07 -1.20
N MET A 28 -2.75 -19.30 -0.95
CA MET A 28 -3.20 -20.44 -0.14
C MET A 28 -2.90 -21.79 -0.76
N THR A 29 -3.01 -21.93 -2.08
CA THR A 29 -2.90 -23.23 -2.75
C THR A 29 -1.51 -23.57 -3.25
N LYS A 30 -0.61 -22.58 -3.37
CA LYS A 30 0.73 -22.76 -3.96
C LYS A 30 1.87 -22.25 -3.09
N ALA A 31 1.64 -21.26 -2.23
CA ALA A 31 2.69 -20.66 -1.41
C ALA A 31 2.64 -21.15 0.05
N TYR A 32 1.48 -21.07 0.69
CA TYR A 32 1.33 -21.12 2.15
C TYR A 32 1.97 -22.35 2.84
N GLU A 33 1.82 -23.54 2.26
CA GLU A 33 2.36 -24.78 2.84
C GLU A 33 3.82 -25.07 2.45
N SER A 34 4.39 -24.30 1.52
CA SER A 34 5.72 -24.55 0.97
C SER A 34 6.76 -23.63 1.59
N GLU A 35 7.63 -24.16 2.45
CA GLU A 35 8.73 -23.40 3.05
C GLU A 35 9.77 -22.91 2.02
N VAL A 36 9.76 -23.46 0.81
CA VAL A 36 10.63 -23.02 -0.30
C VAL A 36 10.04 -21.82 -1.01
N ILE A 37 8.72 -21.81 -1.23
CA ILE A 37 8.01 -20.73 -1.96
C ILE A 37 7.65 -19.59 -0.99
N CYS A 38 7.27 -19.94 0.23
CA CYS A 38 6.90 -19.02 1.29
C CYS A 38 7.73 -19.34 2.55
N PRO A 39 8.96 -18.80 2.62
CA PRO A 39 9.85 -19.10 3.73
C PRO A 39 9.30 -18.56 5.05
N GLN A 40 9.57 -19.27 6.14
CA GLN A 40 9.18 -18.84 7.47
C GLN A 40 9.89 -17.52 7.85
N PRO A 41 9.18 -16.61 8.55
CA PRO A 41 9.78 -15.36 8.99
C PRO A 41 10.91 -15.59 9.98
N LYS A 42 12.05 -14.94 9.76
CA LYS A 42 13.23 -15.02 10.66
C LYS A 42 13.08 -14.14 11.90
N LYS A 43 12.27 -13.08 11.82
CA LYS A 43 11.97 -12.13 12.89
C LYS A 43 10.46 -11.88 12.94
N MET A 44 9.95 -11.64 14.14
CA MET A 44 8.57 -11.17 14.32
C MET A 44 8.45 -9.71 13.87
N GLY A 45 7.29 -9.33 13.31
CA GLY A 45 6.99 -7.94 12.96
C GLY A 45 7.37 -7.50 11.54
N ILE A 46 7.82 -8.42 10.69
CA ILE A 46 8.10 -8.19 9.24
C ILE A 46 7.29 -9.13 8.35
N GLU A 47 6.06 -9.42 8.75
CA GLU A 47 5.17 -10.33 8.01
C GLU A 47 4.91 -9.85 6.58
N ASP A 48 4.78 -8.54 6.40
CA ASP A 48 4.50 -7.89 5.13
C ASP A 48 5.62 -8.09 4.09
N PHE A 49 6.88 -8.05 4.53
CA PHE A 49 8.03 -8.40 3.71
C PHE A 49 7.97 -9.85 3.21
N TYR A 50 7.65 -10.79 4.11
CA TYR A 50 7.54 -12.21 3.75
C TYR A 50 6.32 -12.49 2.87
N MET A 51 5.20 -11.83 3.11
CA MET A 51 4.06 -11.86 2.20
C MET A 51 4.42 -11.37 0.80
N GLY A 52 5.28 -10.34 0.73
CA GLY A 52 5.92 -9.88 -0.49
C GLY A 52 6.57 -11.03 -1.28
N ILE A 53 7.45 -11.78 -0.62
CA ILE A 53 8.16 -12.94 -1.18
C ILE A 53 7.16 -14.02 -1.63
N CYS A 54 6.25 -14.43 -0.73
CA CYS A 54 5.35 -15.54 -0.99
C CYS A 54 4.43 -15.28 -2.19
N LEU A 55 3.94 -14.05 -2.34
CA LEU A 55 3.05 -13.66 -3.43
C LEU A 55 3.78 -13.58 -4.78
N GLN A 56 4.97 -12.97 -4.82
CA GLN A 56 5.78 -12.89 -6.03
C GLN A 56 6.17 -14.28 -6.56
N ASN A 57 6.53 -15.21 -5.66
CA ASN A 57 6.91 -16.57 -6.05
C ASN A 57 5.79 -17.39 -6.68
N VAL A 58 4.52 -16.98 -6.49
CA VAL A 58 3.37 -17.60 -7.16
C VAL A 58 2.79 -16.73 -8.28
N GLY A 59 3.58 -15.76 -8.76
CA GLY A 59 3.27 -14.88 -9.88
C GLY A 59 2.12 -13.93 -9.61
N VAL A 60 2.00 -13.44 -8.36
CA VAL A 60 1.12 -12.31 -8.03
C VAL A 60 1.90 -11.02 -8.25
N HIS A 61 1.34 -10.14 -9.08
CA HIS A 61 1.90 -8.83 -9.34
C HIS A 61 1.38 -7.80 -8.35
N PHE A 62 2.28 -6.91 -7.93
CA PHE A 62 1.93 -5.79 -7.07
C PHE A 62 1.48 -4.60 -7.89
N VAL A 63 0.64 -3.80 -7.26
CA VAL A 63 -0.02 -2.67 -7.90
C VAL A 63 0.07 -1.49 -6.96
N ASP A 64 0.65 -0.39 -7.44
CA ASP A 64 0.65 0.86 -6.70
C ASP A 64 -0.76 1.47 -6.68
N SER A 65 -1.29 1.62 -5.47
CA SER A 65 -2.59 2.23 -5.22
C SER A 65 -2.70 3.67 -5.72
N ALA A 66 -1.58 4.39 -5.86
CA ALA A 66 -1.54 5.74 -6.42
C ALA A 66 -2.04 5.78 -7.88
N GLN A 67 -1.91 4.68 -8.63
CA GLN A 67 -2.35 4.60 -10.03
C GLN A 67 -3.80 4.13 -10.18
N ALA A 68 -4.53 3.91 -9.07
CA ALA A 68 -5.88 3.35 -9.12
C ALA A 68 -6.91 4.27 -9.78
N LEU A 69 -6.72 5.59 -9.71
CA LEU A 69 -7.65 6.61 -10.20
C LEU A 69 -6.94 7.56 -11.18
N ASP A 70 -7.52 7.74 -12.37
CA ASP A 70 -6.99 8.70 -13.34
C ASP A 70 -7.03 10.12 -12.74
N GLY A 71 -5.90 10.82 -12.74
CA GLY A 71 -5.79 12.20 -12.24
C GLY A 71 -5.58 12.35 -10.73
N ASP A 72 -5.49 11.26 -9.97
CA ASP A 72 -5.15 11.31 -8.55
C ASP A 72 -4.05 10.31 -8.17
N THR A 73 -2.81 10.79 -8.26
CA THR A 73 -1.56 10.05 -8.02
C THR A 73 -1.17 9.95 -6.54
N LYS A 74 -2.05 10.29 -5.61
CA LYS A 74 -1.75 10.23 -4.17
C LYS A 74 -1.83 8.80 -3.64
N PRO A 75 -1.00 8.39 -2.67
CA PRO A 75 -1.13 7.10 -2.03
C PRO A 75 -2.53 6.94 -1.39
N LYS A 76 -3.05 5.70 -1.41
CA LYS A 76 -4.37 5.38 -0.83
C LYS A 76 -4.27 4.64 0.50
N PHE A 77 -3.12 4.02 0.76
CA PHE A 77 -2.80 3.34 2.03
C PHE A 77 -1.64 4.09 2.68
N MET A 78 -1.86 4.57 3.91
CA MET A 78 -0.99 5.55 4.54
C MET A 78 -0.35 4.94 5.80
N PRO A 79 0.96 4.61 5.81
CA PRO A 79 1.62 3.90 6.92
C PRO A 79 1.71 4.63 8.26
N LEU A 80 1.19 5.86 8.35
CA LEU A 80 1.15 6.67 9.57
C LEU A 80 -0.29 7.13 9.83
N ASP A 81 -0.51 7.70 11.01
CA ASP A 81 -1.79 8.36 11.30
C ASP A 81 -2.01 9.59 10.40
N LEU A 82 -3.27 9.99 10.28
CA LEU A 82 -3.67 11.10 9.41
C LEU A 82 -2.97 12.40 9.80
N GLU A 83 -2.81 12.66 11.10
CA GLU A 83 -2.21 13.89 11.60
C GLU A 83 -0.76 14.07 11.15
N ASN A 84 0.04 13.00 11.11
CA ASN A 84 1.42 13.08 10.61
C ASN A 84 1.49 13.58 9.16
N TYR A 85 0.52 13.24 8.32
CA TYR A 85 0.45 13.75 6.94
C TYR A 85 -0.16 15.14 6.85
N LEU A 86 -1.13 15.49 7.70
CA LEU A 86 -1.80 16.79 7.66
C LEU A 86 -0.93 17.93 8.19
N MET A 87 -0.02 17.66 9.12
CA MET A 87 0.89 18.68 9.63
C MET A 87 1.85 19.11 8.51
N ASP A 88 1.92 20.41 8.25
CA ASP A 88 2.82 20.99 7.23
C ASP A 88 4.26 21.12 7.78
N ALA A 89 4.79 20.01 8.28
CA ALA A 89 6.10 19.93 8.89
C ALA A 89 6.76 18.63 8.47
N ASN A 90 7.79 18.73 7.62
CA ASN A 90 8.56 17.58 7.16
C ASN A 90 9.13 16.75 8.35
N SER A 91 9.27 17.34 9.54
CA SER A 91 9.71 16.63 10.75
C SER A 91 8.76 15.55 11.26
N THR A 92 7.49 15.51 10.84
CA THR A 92 6.53 14.47 11.25
C THR A 92 6.68 13.17 10.46
N ILE A 93 7.27 13.23 9.26
CA ILE A 93 7.48 12.06 8.42
C ILE A 93 8.82 11.41 8.80
N PRO A 94 8.83 10.16 9.31
CA PRO A 94 10.05 9.45 9.66
C PRO A 94 10.91 9.18 8.42
N GLU A 95 12.24 9.19 8.62
CA GLU A 95 13.18 8.99 7.52
C GLU A 95 13.05 7.62 6.85
N TRP A 96 12.79 6.56 7.64
CA TRP A 96 12.55 5.23 7.10
C TRP A 96 11.42 5.23 6.06
N LEU A 97 10.35 6.02 6.28
CA LEU A 97 9.23 6.04 5.35
C LEU A 97 9.63 6.67 4.02
N ARG A 98 10.48 7.70 4.04
CA ARG A 98 11.03 8.30 2.81
C ARG A 98 11.92 7.33 2.06
N LEU A 99 12.79 6.62 2.77
CA LEU A 99 13.74 5.67 2.16
C LEU A 99 13.04 4.45 1.55
N MET A 100 11.91 4.04 2.14
CA MET A 100 11.15 2.85 1.72
C MET A 100 10.02 3.17 0.73
N SER A 101 9.68 4.45 0.54
CA SER A 101 8.62 4.84 -0.40
C SER A 101 9.16 5.00 -1.82
N PHE A 102 8.41 4.49 -2.80
CA PHE A 102 8.74 4.66 -4.21
C PHE A 102 8.59 6.12 -4.66
N SER A 103 7.54 6.80 -4.17
CA SER A 103 7.24 8.20 -4.47
C SER A 103 7.56 9.11 -3.30
N GLN A 104 7.71 10.41 -3.57
CA GLN A 104 7.81 11.42 -2.52
C GLN A 104 6.58 11.39 -1.61
N VAL A 105 6.82 11.42 -0.30
CA VAL A 105 5.76 11.52 0.70
C VAL A 105 5.32 12.98 0.82
N GLU A 106 4.08 13.27 0.43
CA GLU A 106 3.49 14.61 0.54
C GLU A 106 2.88 14.86 1.92
N THR A 107 2.98 16.10 2.41
CA THR A 107 2.40 16.56 3.68
C THR A 107 1.52 17.80 3.47
N GLY A 108 0.81 18.20 4.52
CA GLY A 108 -0.14 19.32 4.53
C GLY A 108 -1.53 18.90 4.05
N LEU A 109 -2.47 19.85 4.02
CA LEU A 109 -3.89 19.58 3.70
C LEU A 109 -4.15 18.97 2.30
N ARG A 110 -3.14 18.95 1.43
CA ARG A 110 -3.23 18.36 0.07
C ARG A 110 -2.52 17.00 -0.06
N CYS A 111 -1.92 16.48 1.01
CA CYS A 111 -1.16 15.22 1.04
C CYS A 111 -1.93 14.02 0.49
N CYS A 112 -3.24 14.03 0.72
CA CYS A 112 -4.00 12.81 0.85
C CYS A 112 -5.12 12.79 -0.17
N SER A 113 -5.41 11.61 -0.68
CA SER A 113 -6.49 11.41 -1.65
C SER A 113 -7.84 11.63 -0.97
N ASN A 114 -8.80 12.21 -1.70
CA ASN A 114 -10.21 12.19 -1.29
C ASN A 114 -10.80 10.77 -1.32
N TYR A 115 -10.09 9.83 -1.93
CA TYR A 115 -10.39 8.40 -1.99
C TYR A 115 -9.34 7.57 -1.22
N SER A 116 -8.71 8.14 -0.19
CA SER A 116 -7.85 7.37 0.72
C SER A 116 -8.62 6.21 1.35
N VAL A 117 -7.97 5.05 1.47
CA VAL A 117 -8.57 3.80 1.95
C VAL A 117 -8.28 3.57 3.42
N ALA A 118 -7.03 3.77 3.86
CA ALA A 118 -6.64 3.46 5.23
C ALA A 118 -5.46 4.32 5.71
N PHE A 119 -5.47 4.64 7.01
CA PHE A 119 -4.39 5.28 7.75
C PHE A 119 -4.03 4.39 8.94
N HIS A 120 -2.75 4.11 9.13
CA HIS A 120 -2.28 3.29 10.24
C HIS A 120 -2.28 4.08 11.56
N TYR A 121 -2.14 3.39 12.70
CA TYR A 121 -2.06 3.99 14.04
C TYR A 121 -3.25 4.86 14.50
N ALA A 122 -4.40 4.75 13.83
CA ALA A 122 -5.63 5.36 14.34
C ALA A 122 -5.98 4.75 15.71
N SER A 123 -6.08 5.59 16.74
CA SER A 123 -6.55 5.16 18.06
C SER A 123 -8.04 4.85 18.03
N ARG A 124 -8.54 4.16 19.06
CA ARG A 124 -9.97 3.90 19.23
C ARG A 124 -10.79 5.20 19.16
N GLU A 125 -10.35 6.23 19.86
CA GLU A 125 -11.01 7.54 19.93
C GLU A 125 -11.03 8.21 18.55
N ARG A 126 -9.91 8.13 17.81
CA ARG A 126 -9.82 8.64 16.44
C ARG A 126 -10.75 7.92 15.48
N MET A 127 -10.89 6.60 15.59
CA MET A 127 -11.84 5.85 14.77
C MET A 127 -13.29 6.35 14.98
N PHE A 128 -13.71 6.57 16.24
CA PHE A 128 -15.02 7.15 16.53
C PHE A 128 -15.15 8.61 16.07
N LEU A 129 -14.08 9.39 16.17
CA LEU A 129 -14.05 10.75 15.64
C LEU A 129 -14.23 10.76 14.12
N TYR A 130 -13.50 9.91 13.39
CA TYR A 130 -13.62 9.79 11.93
C TYR A 130 -15.02 9.33 11.51
N GLU A 131 -15.60 8.35 12.20
CA GLU A 131 -17.00 7.94 12.00
C GLU A 131 -17.95 9.13 12.12
N PHE A 132 -17.82 9.91 13.20
CA PHE A 132 -18.63 11.10 13.41
C PHE A 132 -18.44 12.15 12.31
N LEU A 133 -17.20 12.47 11.95
CA LEU A 133 -16.88 13.49 10.95
C LEU A 133 -17.34 13.10 9.54
N ILE A 134 -17.23 11.83 9.17
CA ILE A 134 -17.55 11.33 7.82
C ILE A 134 -19.06 11.10 7.66
N TYR A 135 -19.70 10.43 8.63
CA TYR A 135 -21.06 9.92 8.44
C TYR A 135 -22.14 10.69 9.23
N HIS A 136 -21.77 11.41 10.28
CA HIS A 136 -22.75 12.03 11.19
C HIS A 136 -22.76 13.56 11.16
N LEU A 137 -21.59 14.20 10.99
CA LEU A 137 -21.47 15.64 10.98
C LEU A 137 -21.97 16.22 9.64
N LYS A 138 -22.99 17.08 9.70
CA LYS A 138 -23.54 17.78 8.53
C LYS A 138 -23.09 19.23 8.51
N VAL A 139 -22.01 19.53 7.80
CA VAL A 139 -21.56 20.90 7.55
C VAL A 139 -22.20 21.39 6.25
N PHE A 140 -23.24 22.22 6.34
CA PHE A 140 -24.00 22.91 5.27
C PHE A 140 -24.19 22.19 3.92
N SER A 141 -25.44 21.80 3.63
CA SER A 141 -25.83 21.10 2.41
C SER A 141 -26.12 22.06 1.24
N VAL A 142 -25.34 21.99 0.16
CA VAL A 142 -25.80 22.27 -1.22
C VAL A 142 -25.07 21.33 -2.16
N ASN A 143 -25.83 20.47 -2.84
CA ASN A 143 -25.43 19.42 -3.76
C ASN A 143 -24.72 18.25 -3.07
N GLN A 144 -25.51 17.21 -2.77
CA GLN A 144 -24.98 15.87 -2.61
C GLN A 144 -23.97 15.63 -3.73
N ILE A 145 -22.72 15.34 -3.36
CA ILE A 145 -21.79 14.71 -4.29
C ILE A 145 -22.49 13.41 -4.66
N SER A 146 -23.24 13.43 -5.75
CA SER A 146 -23.65 12.24 -6.44
C SER A 146 -22.33 11.60 -6.82
N GLU A 147 -21.82 10.69 -5.97
CA GLU A 147 -20.88 9.69 -6.42
C GLU A 147 -21.58 9.02 -7.59
N ARG A 148 -21.27 9.50 -8.79
CA ARG A 148 -21.71 8.81 -9.99
C ARG A 148 -21.00 7.48 -9.88
N SER A 149 -21.76 6.46 -9.54
CA SER A 149 -21.37 5.07 -9.65
C SER A 149 -21.11 4.78 -11.14
N HIS A 150 -19.98 5.27 -11.64
CA HIS A 150 -19.37 4.75 -12.84
C HIS A 150 -18.63 3.49 -12.40
N SER A 151 -19.41 2.46 -12.04
CA SER A 151 -18.92 1.09 -12.06
C SER A 151 -18.74 0.67 -13.53
N SER A 152 -17.80 1.31 -14.21
CA SER A 152 -17.29 0.79 -15.47
C SER A 152 -16.26 -0.26 -15.12
N ARG A 153 -16.50 -1.51 -15.52
CA ARG A 153 -15.47 -2.54 -15.48
C ARG A 153 -14.27 -2.03 -16.28
N LEU A 154 -13.10 -1.98 -15.65
CA LEU A 154 -11.87 -1.65 -16.35
C LEU A 154 -11.63 -2.68 -17.44
N SER A 155 -11.34 -2.22 -18.66
CA SER A 155 -10.91 -3.13 -19.72
C SER A 155 -9.50 -3.66 -19.40
N LEU A 156 -9.10 -4.75 -20.07
CA LEU A 156 -7.72 -5.23 -19.97
C LEU A 156 -6.72 -4.15 -20.38
N THR A 157 -7.06 -3.35 -21.39
CA THR A 157 -6.23 -2.23 -21.85
C THR A 157 -6.12 -1.14 -20.78
N ASP A 158 -7.20 -0.82 -20.07
CA ASP A 158 -7.16 0.12 -18.95
C ASP A 158 -6.28 -0.39 -17.81
N LEU A 159 -6.38 -1.69 -17.50
CA LEU A 159 -5.55 -2.33 -16.48
C LEU A 159 -4.07 -2.29 -16.87
N MET A 160 -3.73 -2.67 -18.11
CA MET A 160 -2.34 -2.65 -18.59
C MET A 160 -1.78 -1.23 -18.71
N ARG A 161 -2.64 -0.23 -18.99
CA ARG A 161 -2.23 1.18 -19.02
C ARG A 161 -1.94 1.71 -17.61
N ARG A 162 -2.82 1.44 -16.64
CA ARG A 162 -2.69 1.95 -15.27
C ARG A 162 -1.66 1.18 -14.45
N PHE A 163 -1.58 -0.12 -14.68
CA PHE A 163 -0.71 -1.05 -13.98
C PHE A 163 0.08 -1.84 -15.05
N PRO A 164 1.02 -1.16 -15.75
CA PRO A 164 1.90 -1.86 -16.67
C PRO A 164 2.62 -2.95 -15.87
N LEU A 165 2.72 -4.14 -16.45
CA LEU A 165 3.64 -5.15 -15.92
C LEU A 165 5.02 -4.51 -15.93
N GLU A 166 5.63 -4.39 -14.75
CA GLU A 166 6.85 -3.61 -14.57
C GLU A 166 7.97 -4.10 -15.52
N ASP A 167 8.68 -3.13 -16.10
CA ASP A 167 10.04 -3.33 -16.57
C ASP A 167 10.94 -3.04 -15.37
N ASN A 168 11.52 -4.09 -14.79
CA ASN A 168 12.19 -4.11 -13.48
C ASN A 168 13.55 -3.39 -13.48
N SER A 169 13.74 -2.41 -14.35
CA SER A 169 15.00 -1.70 -14.56
C SER A 169 15.34 -0.69 -13.47
N ASN A 170 14.36 -0.17 -12.73
CA ASN A 170 14.55 0.89 -11.73
C ASN A 170 14.31 0.44 -10.27
N ILE A 171 14.17 -0.86 -10.03
CA ILE A 171 13.85 -1.40 -8.71
C ILE A 171 15.13 -1.63 -7.92
N LYS A 172 15.21 -1.03 -6.72
CA LYS A 172 16.33 -1.26 -5.80
C LYS A 172 16.14 -2.59 -5.09
N ASP A 173 17.12 -3.48 -5.21
CA ASP A 173 17.18 -4.72 -4.44
C ASP A 173 17.14 -4.39 -2.94
N LEU A 174 16.01 -4.71 -2.28
CA LEU A 174 15.81 -4.47 -0.86
C LEU A 174 16.79 -5.29 0.00
N LEU A 175 17.41 -6.33 -0.56
CA LEU A 175 18.48 -7.07 0.11
C LEU A 175 19.79 -6.27 0.17
N GLN A 176 19.99 -5.29 -0.72
CA GLN A 176 21.20 -4.46 -0.83
C GLN A 176 21.12 -3.11 -0.12
N MET A 177 20.06 -2.84 0.65
CA MET A 177 19.99 -1.65 1.49
C MET A 177 21.12 -1.66 2.53
N SER A 178 22.00 -0.65 2.47
CA SER A 178 23.16 -0.51 3.36
C SER A 178 22.78 -0.29 4.82
N GLU A 179 21.61 0.29 5.06
CA GLU A 179 21.01 0.51 6.37
C GLU A 179 19.61 -0.11 6.37
N LYS A 180 19.55 -1.40 6.67
CA LYS A 180 18.29 -2.06 6.99
C LYS A 180 17.85 -1.58 8.38
N PRO A 181 16.59 -1.12 8.56
CA PRO A 181 16.06 -0.90 9.90
C PRO A 181 16.31 -2.15 10.76
N ASP A 182 16.55 -2.02 12.07
CA ASP A 182 16.91 -3.18 12.93
C ASP A 182 15.92 -4.36 12.85
N ASN A 183 14.71 -4.08 12.38
CA ASN A 183 13.61 -5.01 12.22
C ASN A 183 13.64 -5.78 10.87
N PHE A 184 14.41 -5.33 9.89
CA PHE A 184 14.66 -6.00 8.60
C PHE A 184 15.69 -7.14 8.70
#